data_AF-A0A917UID1-F1
#
_entry.id   AF-A0A917UID1-F1
#
_cell.length_a   1.000
_cell.length_b   1.000
_cell.length_c   1.000
_cell.angle_alpha   90.00
_cell.angle_beta   90.00
_cell.angle_gamma   90.00
#
_symmetry.space_group_name_H-M   'P 1'
#
loop_
_entity.id
_entity.type
_entity.pdbx_description
1 polymer ?
#
loop_
_entity_poly.entity_id
_entity_poly.type
_entity_poly.pdbx_seq_one_letter_code
_entity_poly.pdbx_strand_id
1 'polypeptide(L)'
;MHLPRRTGRAATAIRPGRVRIAAAALVSAAAVVALTGCSGFEYVENVCGSDEYPVLSVGSTGSSCVSDKEEPPAGSVRYPKGKVPQEVGDKWDVYWETHTFDKDGKIITVPDAG
;
A
#
# COMPACT_ATOMS: atom_id res chain seq x y z
N MET A 1 57.81 -37.01 -44.28
CA MET A 1 57.50 -35.71 -43.65
C MET A 1 55.99 -35.62 -43.40
N HIS A 2 55.56 -35.65 -42.14
CA HIS A 2 54.20 -35.33 -41.71
C HIS A 2 54.28 -34.72 -40.31
N LEU A 3 53.76 -33.50 -40.15
CA LEU A 3 53.81 -32.69 -38.93
C LEU A 3 52.73 -33.13 -37.93
N PRO A 4 52.97 -33.02 -36.61
CA PRO A 4 51.92 -33.21 -35.62
C PRO A 4 51.03 -31.97 -35.55
N ARG A 5 49.72 -32.15 -35.78
CA ARG A 5 48.71 -31.11 -35.58
C ARG A 5 48.39 -31.00 -34.09
N ARG A 6 49.02 -30.02 -33.41
CA ARG A 6 48.70 -29.66 -32.02
C ARG A 6 47.41 -28.85 -32.00
N THR A 7 46.28 -29.49 -31.72
CA THR A 7 45.01 -28.79 -31.45
C THR A 7 45.08 -28.15 -30.07
N GLY A 8 45.29 -26.82 -30.04
CA GLY A 8 45.18 -26.02 -28.82
C GLY A 8 43.74 -25.97 -28.34
N ARG A 9 43.49 -26.48 -27.13
CA ARG A 9 42.23 -26.30 -26.41
C ARG A 9 42.20 -24.85 -25.93
N ALA A 10 41.39 -24.01 -26.56
CA ALA A 10 41.12 -22.67 -26.06
C ALA A 10 40.32 -22.80 -24.75
N ALA A 11 41.01 -22.72 -23.61
CA ALA A 11 40.35 -22.49 -22.35
C ALA A 11 39.80 -21.07 -22.39
N THR A 12 38.48 -20.93 -22.44
CA THR A 12 37.80 -19.65 -22.23
C THR A 12 38.11 -19.19 -20.81
N ALA A 13 39.17 -18.39 -20.68
CA ALA A 13 39.58 -17.81 -19.41
C ALA A 13 38.52 -16.78 -19.00
N ILE A 14 37.51 -17.23 -18.26
CA ILE A 14 36.63 -16.33 -17.52
C ILE A 14 37.52 -15.66 -16.48
N ARG A 15 37.93 -14.42 -16.77
CA ARG A 15 38.85 -13.66 -15.92
C ARG A 15 38.18 -13.48 -14.54
N PRO A 16 38.77 -14.02 -13.46
CA PRO A 16 38.15 -14.04 -12.13
C PRO A 16 37.83 -12.64 -11.59
N GLY A 17 38.56 -11.61 -12.06
CA GLY A 17 38.32 -10.21 -11.68
C GLY A 17 36.96 -9.66 -12.14
N ARG A 18 36.45 -10.05 -13.31
CA ARG A 18 35.15 -9.56 -13.80
C ARG A 18 33.98 -10.16 -13.03
N VAL A 19 34.10 -11.42 -12.63
CA VAL A 19 33.10 -12.14 -11.82
C VAL A 19 33.04 -11.55 -10.40
N ARG A 20 34.18 -11.22 -9.80
CA ARG A 20 34.21 -10.60 -8.46
C ARG A 20 33.66 -9.18 -8.43
N ILE A 21 33.92 -8.38 -9.46
CA ILE A 21 33.36 -7.02 -9.58
C ILE A 21 31.84 -7.08 -9.77
N ALA A 22 31.34 -7.98 -10.62
CA ALA A 22 29.91 -8.17 -10.82
C ALA A 22 29.21 -8.67 -9.54
N ALA A 23 29.82 -9.61 -8.81
CA ALA A 23 29.29 -10.10 -7.55
C ALA A 23 29.25 -9.01 -6.47
N ALA A 24 30.31 -8.20 -6.34
CA ALA A 24 30.34 -7.09 -5.40
C ALA A 24 29.25 -6.06 -5.70
N ALA A 25 29.06 -5.70 -6.97
CA ALA A 25 28.02 -4.76 -7.38
C ALA A 25 26.59 -5.25 -7.06
N LEU A 26 26.32 -6.54 -7.26
CA LEU A 26 25.01 -7.14 -6.93
C LEU A 26 24.73 -7.16 -5.41
N VAL A 27 25.74 -7.47 -4.60
CA VAL A 27 25.62 -7.42 -3.13
C VAL A 27 25.37 -5.99 -2.65
N SER A 28 26.06 -5.00 -3.24
CA SER A 28 25.81 -3.59 -2.94
C SER A 28 24.40 -3.14 -3.32
N ALA A 29 23.88 -3.56 -4.48
CA ALA A 29 22.52 -3.22 -4.90
C ALA A 29 21.46 -3.85 -3.98
N ALA A 30 21.64 -5.12 -3.59
CA ALA A 30 20.73 -5.79 -2.65
C ALA A 30 20.76 -5.13 -1.27
N ALA A 31 21.94 -4.69 -0.80
CA ALA A 31 22.07 -3.94 0.45
C ALA A 31 21.36 -2.59 0.39
N VAL A 32 21.42 -1.87 -0.73
CA VAL A 32 20.67 -0.61 -0.90
C VAL A 32 19.16 -0.86 -0.82
N VAL A 33 18.63 -1.85 -1.52
CA VAL A 33 17.19 -2.19 -1.46
C VAL A 33 16.75 -2.63 -0.05
N ALA A 34 17.58 -3.40 0.64
CA ALA A 34 17.31 -3.82 2.02
C ALA A 34 17.39 -2.66 3.02
N LEU A 35 18.35 -1.75 2.86
CA LEU A 35 18.55 -0.59 3.74
C LEU A 35 17.54 0.54 3.48
N THR A 36 17.07 0.70 2.24
CA THR A 36 15.95 1.61 1.95
C THR A 36 14.61 1.01 2.35
N GLY A 37 14.54 -0.29 2.65
CA GLY A 37 13.28 -1.02 2.86
C GLY A 37 12.35 -0.89 1.65
N CYS A 38 11.16 -1.48 1.72
CA CYS A 38 10.09 -1.25 0.74
C CYS A 38 9.48 0.16 0.85
N SER A 39 10.29 1.20 1.10
CA SER A 39 9.85 2.59 1.21
C SER A 39 9.27 3.18 -0.09
N GLY A 40 9.46 2.48 -1.22
CA GLY A 40 8.81 2.80 -2.50
C GLY A 40 7.54 1.99 -2.79
N PHE A 41 7.10 1.14 -1.86
CA PHE A 41 5.84 0.42 -1.98
C PHE A 41 4.78 1.20 -1.18
N GLU A 42 4.06 2.09 -1.86
CA GLU A 42 2.87 2.73 -1.28
C GLU A 42 1.87 1.62 -0.96
N TYR A 43 1.76 1.29 0.33
CA TYR A 43 0.79 0.33 0.82
C TYR A 43 -0.53 1.07 0.97
N VAL A 44 -1.48 0.71 0.11
CA VAL A 44 -2.84 1.26 0.13
C VAL A 44 -3.71 0.29 0.91
N GLU A 45 -4.17 0.72 2.08
CA GLU A 45 -5.10 -0.03 2.92
C GLU A 45 -6.54 0.36 2.56
N ASN A 46 -7.43 -0.62 2.40
CA ASN A 46 -8.87 -0.34 2.32
C ASN A 46 -9.41 0.02 3.71
N VAL A 47 -10.42 0.90 3.78
CA VAL A 47 -11.06 1.28 5.05
C VAL A 47 -11.81 0.12 5.69
N CYS A 48 -12.43 -0.73 4.89
CA CYS A 48 -13.15 -1.94 5.33
C CYS A 48 -12.74 -3.15 4.49
N GLY A 49 -13.11 -4.35 4.98
CA GLY A 49 -12.94 -5.58 4.22
C GLY A 49 -13.78 -5.60 2.93
N SER A 50 -13.48 -6.56 2.04
CA SER A 50 -14.14 -6.69 0.73
C SER A 50 -15.65 -6.99 0.76
N ASP A 51 -16.16 -7.50 1.89
CA ASP A 51 -17.55 -7.90 2.10
C ASP A 51 -18.25 -7.00 3.14
N GLU A 52 -17.65 -5.83 3.40
CA GLU A 52 -18.10 -4.85 4.38
C GLU A 52 -18.13 -3.46 3.73
N TYR A 53 -18.97 -2.60 4.28
CA TYR A 53 -19.04 -1.19 3.92
C TYR A 53 -18.83 -0.31 5.16
N PRO A 54 -18.24 0.88 4.99
CA PRO A 54 -18.05 1.80 6.09
C PRO A 54 -19.36 2.52 6.42
N VAL A 55 -19.61 2.77 7.70
CA VAL A 55 -20.68 3.63 8.22
C VAL A 55 -20.09 4.72 9.11
N LEU A 56 -20.80 5.86 9.18
CA LEU A 56 -20.42 7.00 9.99
C LEU A 56 -21.34 7.11 11.20
N SER A 57 -20.76 7.34 12.38
CA SER A 57 -21.52 7.63 13.60
C SER A 57 -22.16 9.01 13.50
N VAL A 58 -23.43 9.13 13.86
CA VAL A 58 -24.12 10.43 13.87
C VAL A 58 -23.62 11.27 15.03
N GLY A 59 -23.18 12.49 14.75
CA GLY A 59 -22.70 13.45 15.76
C GLY A 59 -21.25 13.28 16.18
N SER A 60 -20.50 12.35 15.58
CA SER A 60 -19.05 12.21 15.76
C SER A 60 -18.37 11.81 14.45
N THR A 61 -17.03 11.89 14.41
CA THR A 61 -16.24 11.51 13.22
C THR A 61 -15.89 10.02 13.19
N GLY A 62 -16.37 9.24 14.18
CA GLY A 62 -16.08 7.82 14.28
C GLY A 62 -16.79 7.01 13.19
N SER A 63 -16.05 6.10 12.57
CA SER A 63 -16.55 5.16 11.56
C SER A 63 -16.45 3.71 12.04
N SER A 64 -17.21 2.82 11.39
CA SER A 64 -17.11 1.38 11.59
C SER A 64 -17.42 0.62 10.29
N CYS A 65 -17.04 -0.65 10.23
CA CYS A 65 -17.34 -1.53 9.11
C CYS A 65 -18.53 -2.43 9.45
N VAL A 66 -19.46 -2.55 8.50
CA VAL A 66 -20.67 -3.36 8.63
C VAL A 66 -20.73 -4.31 7.45
N SER A 67 -21.15 -5.55 7.66
CA SER A 67 -21.30 -6.51 6.54
C SER A 67 -22.30 -5.99 5.51
N ASP A 68 -22.02 -6.18 4.22
CA ASP A 68 -22.91 -5.80 3.11
C ASP A 68 -24.34 -6.33 3.21
N LYS A 69 -24.55 -7.38 3.99
CA LYS A 69 -25.84 -8.04 4.19
C LYS A 69 -26.65 -7.46 5.35
N GLU A 70 -26.07 -6.55 6.11
CA GLU A 70 -26.66 -5.98 7.32
C GLU A 70 -27.00 -4.50 7.13
N GLU A 71 -28.00 -4.03 7.87
CA GLU A 71 -28.31 -2.60 7.96
C GLU A 71 -27.34 -1.91 8.94
N PRO A 72 -27.10 -0.59 8.77
CA PRO A 72 -26.30 0.15 9.72
C PRO A 72 -26.84 0.03 11.15
N PRO A 73 -25.97 -0.12 12.16
CA PRO A 73 -26.42 -0.15 13.55
C PRO A 73 -27.04 1.19 13.96
N ALA A 74 -27.89 1.15 14.98
CA ALA A 74 -28.54 2.35 15.51
C ALA A 74 -27.49 3.41 15.90
N GLY A 75 -27.73 4.66 15.47
CA GLY A 75 -26.80 5.77 15.69
C GLY A 75 -25.69 5.88 14.64
N SER A 76 -25.65 5.00 13.64
CA SER A 76 -24.76 5.11 12.47
C SER A 76 -25.58 5.26 11.18
N VAL A 77 -24.96 5.86 10.16
CA VAL A 77 -25.56 6.07 8.85
C VAL A 77 -24.59 5.70 7.72
N ARG A 78 -25.15 5.34 6.56
CA ARG A 78 -24.34 5.16 5.34
C ARG A 78 -23.85 6.52 4.84
N TYR A 79 -22.64 6.53 4.31
CA TYR A 79 -22.09 7.70 3.63
C TYR A 79 -22.92 8.04 2.37
N PRO A 80 -22.99 9.32 1.98
CA PRO A 80 -23.61 9.71 0.72
C PRO A 80 -22.93 9.04 -0.46
N LYS A 81 -23.72 8.74 -1.51
CA LYS A 81 -23.18 8.20 -2.76
C LYS A 81 -22.08 9.12 -3.32
N GLY A 82 -20.94 8.53 -3.65
CA GLY A 82 -19.78 9.25 -4.17
C GLY A 82 -18.99 10.04 -3.11
N LYS A 83 -19.33 9.90 -1.82
CA LYS A 83 -18.59 10.44 -0.68
C LYS A 83 -18.22 9.35 0.34
N VAL A 84 -18.03 8.13 -0.14
CA VAL A 84 -17.71 6.97 0.68
C VAL A 84 -16.18 6.84 0.71
N PRO A 85 -15.54 6.76 1.89
CA PRO A 85 -14.12 6.44 1.95
C PRO A 85 -13.91 4.99 1.49
N GLN A 86 -12.89 4.77 0.69
CA GLN A 86 -12.52 3.47 0.13
C GLN A 86 -11.16 3.04 0.65
N GLU A 87 -10.20 3.96 0.66
CA GLU A 87 -8.82 3.73 1.08
C GLU A 87 -8.45 4.67 2.21
N VAL A 88 -7.61 4.19 3.13
CA VAL A 88 -7.09 5.02 4.23
C VAL A 88 -6.28 6.17 3.64
N GLY A 89 -6.58 7.39 4.09
CA GLY A 89 -5.98 8.62 3.58
C GLY A 89 -6.53 9.11 2.24
N ASP A 90 -7.57 8.47 1.71
CA ASP A 90 -8.24 9.00 0.53
C ASP A 90 -8.97 10.32 0.81
N LYS A 91 -9.43 10.98 -0.26
CA LYS A 91 -10.12 12.27 -0.17
C LYS A 91 -11.29 12.25 0.81
N TRP A 92 -12.05 11.16 0.83
CA TRP A 92 -13.25 11.06 1.66
C TRP A 92 -12.90 10.64 3.08
N ASP A 93 -11.90 9.78 3.27
CA ASP A 93 -11.38 9.43 4.59
C ASP A 93 -10.97 10.71 5.34
N VAL A 94 -10.11 11.53 4.73
CA VAL A 94 -9.64 12.81 5.27
C VAL A 94 -10.79 13.82 5.46
N TYR A 95 -11.75 13.86 4.54
CA TYR A 95 -12.88 14.79 4.68
C TYR A 95 -13.72 14.49 5.93
N TRP A 96 -13.96 13.21 6.20
CA TRP A 96 -14.81 12.78 7.31
C TRP A 96 -14.10 12.77 8.67
N GLU A 97 -12.78 12.98 8.71
CA GLU A 97 -12.05 13.20 9.97
C GLU A 97 -12.55 14.43 10.76
N THR A 98 -13.16 15.40 10.07
CA THR A 98 -13.67 16.65 10.68
C THR A 98 -15.15 16.88 10.43
N HIS A 99 -15.81 16.02 9.64
CA HIS A 99 -17.21 16.18 9.27
C HIS A 99 -18.04 15.01 9.76
N THR A 100 -19.31 15.28 10.05
CA THR A 100 -20.29 14.24 10.40
C THR A 100 -21.70 14.67 10.03
N PHE A 101 -22.66 13.77 10.19
CA PHE A 101 -24.08 14.10 10.17
C PHE A 101 -24.56 14.50 11.56
N ASP A 102 -25.35 15.55 11.66
CA ASP A 102 -26.16 15.81 12.83
C ASP A 102 -27.41 14.93 12.88
N LYS A 103 -28.21 15.11 13.92
CA LYS A 103 -29.45 14.35 14.16
C LYS A 103 -30.50 14.55 13.06
N ASP A 104 -30.40 15.66 12.33
CA ASP A 104 -31.31 16.05 11.26
C ASP A 104 -30.78 15.61 9.87
N GLY A 105 -29.64 14.90 9.84
CA GLY A 105 -29.01 14.43 8.61
C GLY A 105 -28.25 15.51 7.84
N LYS A 106 -27.94 16.64 8.46
CA LYS A 106 -27.12 17.69 7.86
C LYS A 106 -25.65 17.45 8.15
N ILE A 107 -24.80 17.67 7.14
CA ILE A 107 -23.36 17.62 7.32
C ILE A 107 -22.90 18.84 8.11
N ILE A 108 -22.22 18.59 9.24
CA ILE A 108 -21.62 19.58 10.12
C ILE A 108 -20.13 19.28 10.30
N THR A 109 -19.35 20.31 10.66
CA THR A 109 -17.98 20.13 11.14
C THR A 109 -18.03 19.87 12.64
N VAL A 110 -17.34 18.83 13.10
CA VAL A 110 -17.19 18.58 14.54
C VAL A 110 -16.10 19.51 15.06
N PRO A 111 -16.37 20.36 16.07
CA PRO A 111 -15.32 21.11 16.72
C PRO A 111 -14.30 20.11 17.26
N ASP A 112 -13.01 20.33 17.01
CA ASP A 112 -11.95 19.50 17.59
C ASP A 112 -12.27 19.28 19.08
N ALA A 113 -12.30 18.02 19.50
CA ALA A 113 -12.26 17.71 20.92
C ALA A 113 -10.86 18.11 21.40
N GLY A 114 -10.72 19.40 21.74
CA GLY A 114 -9.53 19.95 22.36
C GLY A 114 -9.25 19.32 23.71
#